data_AF-A0A521RLZ8-F1
#
_entry.id   AF-A0A521RLZ8-F1
#
_cell.length_a   1.000
_cell.length_b   1.000
_cell.length_c   1.000
_cell.angle_alpha   90.00
_cell.angle_beta   90.00
_cell.angle_gamma   90.00
#
_symmetry.space_group_name_H-M   'P 1'
#
loop_
_entity.id
_entity.type
_entity.pdbx_description
1 polymer ?
#
loop_
_entity_poly.entity_id
_entity_poly.type
_entity_poly.pdbx_seq_one_letter_code
_entity_poly.pdbx_strand_id
1 'polypeptide(L)' 'MDKETIEVLARSAGLAKALAEFPEDVAISARQAADVARKIKRPADPTAEPWPPMKAGTTL' A
#
# COMPACT_ATOMS: atom_id res chain seq x y z
N MET A 1 -12.13 -6.38 8.42
CA MET A 1 -10.93 -7.05 8.92
C MET A 1 -11.11 -7.25 10.41
N ASP A 2 -10.96 -8.48 10.86
CA ASP A 2 -10.90 -8.88 12.26
C ASP A 2 -9.54 -8.54 12.88
N LYS A 3 -9.48 -8.56 14.22
CA LYS A 3 -8.30 -8.16 15.00
C LYS A 3 -7.12 -9.11 14.78
N GLU A 4 -7.38 -10.42 14.77
CA GLU A 4 -6.33 -11.44 14.59
C GLU A 4 -5.61 -11.27 13.24
N THR A 5 -6.36 -11.00 12.17
CA THR A 5 -5.80 -10.72 10.85
C THR A 5 -4.90 -9.47 10.86
N ILE A 6 -5.29 -8.41 11.58
CA ILE A 6 -4.47 -7.18 11.71
C ILE A 6 -3.16 -7.46 12.44
N GLU A 7 -3.19 -8.26 13.52
CA GLU A 7 -1.99 -8.60 14.28
C GLU A 7 -1.00 -9.44 13.46
N VAL A 8 -1.50 -10.41 12.70
CA VAL A 8 -0.67 -11.24 11.80
C VAL A 8 -0.02 -10.36 10.73
N LEU A 9 -0.79 -9.47 10.10
CA LEU A 9 -0.27 -8.55 9.09
C LEU A 9 0.77 -7.59 9.69
N ALA A 10 0.50 -7.00 10.85
CA ALA A 10 1.43 -6.11 11.52
C ALA A 10 2.76 -6.80 11.85
N ARG A 11 2.73 -8.05 12.32
CA ARG A 11 3.95 -8.85 12.55
C ARG A 11 4.71 -9.12 11.25
N SER A 12 4.01 -9.52 10.18
CA SER A 12 4.65 -9.77 8.87
C SER A 12 5.27 -8.52 8.24
N ALA A 13 4.71 -7.35 8.53
CA ALA A 13 5.21 -6.05 8.07
C ALA A 13 6.32 -5.47 8.95
N GLY A 14 6.75 -6.19 10.01
CA GLY A 14 7.78 -5.71 10.94
C GLY A 14 7.28 -4.65 11.94
N LEU A 15 5.96 -4.45 12.06
CA LEU A 15 5.33 -3.46 12.94
C LEU A 15 5.05 -3.99 14.35
N ALA A 16 5.78 -5.00 14.82
CA ALA A 16 5.53 -5.65 16.11
C ALA A 16 5.61 -4.67 17.30
N LYS A 17 6.56 -3.72 17.28
CA LYS A 17 6.68 -2.68 18.31
C LYS A 17 5.47 -1.73 18.31
N ALA A 18 5.07 -1.27 17.13
CA ALA A 18 3.92 -0.38 16.98
C ALA A 18 2.61 -1.08 17.40
N LEU A 19 2.48 -2.38 17.13
CA LEU A 19 1.34 -3.17 17.58
C LEU A 19 1.26 -3.26 19.12
N ALA A 20 2.40 -3.35 19.80
CA ALA A 20 2.46 -3.43 21.26
C ALA A 20 2.19 -2.08 21.95
N GLU A 21 2.72 -0.99 21.39
CA GLU A 21 2.62 0.34 21.99
C GLU A 21 1.34 1.09 21.56
N PHE A 22 0.85 0.85 20.34
CA PHE A 22 -0.25 1.61 19.72
C PHE A 22 -1.21 0.70 18.93
N PRO A 23 -1.89 -0.27 19.58
CA PRO A 23 -2.72 -1.25 18.88
C PRO A 23 -3.92 -0.63 18.12
N GLU A 24 -4.51 0.44 18.65
CA GLU A 24 -5.66 1.12 18.02
C GLU A 24 -5.26 1.86 16.75
N ASP A 25 -4.13 2.57 16.76
CA ASP A 25 -3.64 3.30 15.59
C ASP A 25 -3.26 2.34 14.46
N VAL A 26 -2.67 1.19 14.80
CA VAL A 26 -2.40 0.11 13.84
C VAL A 26 -3.71 -0.44 13.25
N ALA A 27 -4.75 -0.61 14.07
CA ALA A 27 -6.04 -1.09 13.59
C ALA A 27 -6.73 -0.09 12.65
N ILE A 28 -6.71 1.20 12.98
CA ILE A 28 -7.25 2.27 12.11
C ILE A 28 -6.48 2.32 10.79
N SER A 29 -5.15 2.31 10.85
CA SER A 29 -4.29 2.35 9.67
C SER A 29 -4.50 1.14 8.77
N ALA A 30 -4.64 -0.06 9.34
CA ALA A 30 -4.91 -1.28 8.59
C ALA A 30 -6.26 -1.22 7.86
N ARG A 31 -7.31 -0.67 8.48
CA ARG A 31 -8.61 -0.46 7.84
C ARG A 31 -8.51 0.54 6.69
N GLN A 32 -7.82 1.66 6.91
CA GLN A 32 -7.63 2.67 5.88
C GLN A 32 -6.83 2.12 4.69
N ALA A 33 -5.75 1.37 4.95
CA ALA A 33 -4.95 0.73 3.92
C ALA A 33 -5.79 -0.26 3.08
N ALA A 34 -6.63 -1.07 3.73
CA ALA A 34 -7.53 -1.99 3.04
C ALA A 34 -8.55 -1.25 2.15
N ASP A 35 -9.10 -0.13 2.62
CA ASP A 35 -10.02 0.69 1.85
C ASP A 35 -9.35 1.36 0.64
N VAL A 36 -8.12 1.83 0.79
CA VAL A 36 -7.34 2.41 -0.32
C VAL A 36 -6.95 1.32 -1.32
N ALA A 37 -6.51 0.15 -0.86
CA ALA A 37 -6.14 -0.96 -1.72
C ALA A 37 -7.29 -1.37 -2.67
N ARG A 38 -8.54 -1.35 -2.18
CA ARG A 38 -9.74 -1.60 -2.99
C ARG A 38 -9.99 -0.55 -4.08
N LYS A 39 -9.48 0.67 -3.91
CA LYS A 39 -9.64 1.78 -4.87
C LYS A 39 -8.54 1.81 -5.93
N ILE A 40 -7.42 1.12 -5.71
CA ILE A 40 -6.31 1.07 -6.66
C ILE A 40 -6.75 0.27 -7.89
N LYS A 41 -6.91 0.96 -9.02
CA LYS A 41 -7.08 0.32 -10.33
C LYS A 41 -5.71 -0.16 -10.82
N ARG A 42 -5.43 -1.44 -10.64
CA ARG A 42 -4.21 -2.05 -11.17
C ARG A 42 -4.27 -2.05 -12.71
N PRO A 43 -3.20 -1.63 -13.41
CA PRO A 43 -3.13 -1.82 -14.86
C PRO A 43 -3.33 -3.29 -15.21
N ALA A 44 -4.13 -3.56 -16.25
CA ALA A 44 -4.38 -4.92 -16.72
C ALA A 44 -3.10 -5.56 -17.31
N ASP A 45 -2.24 -4.73 -17.88
CA ASP A 45 -0.93 -5.10 -18.39
C ASP A 45 0.15 -4.36 -17.57
N PRO A 46 0.97 -5.08 -16.77
CA PRO A 46 2.08 -4.49 -16.02
C PRO A 46 3.22 -3.97 -16.91
N THR A 47 3.29 -4.42 -18.17
CA THR A 47 4.32 -4.05 -19.16
C THR A 47 3.86 -2.97 -20.12
N ALA A 48 2.55 -2.66 -20.14
CA ALA A 48 2.04 -1.53 -20.87
C ALA A 48 2.57 -0.26 -20.21
N GLU A 49 3.59 0.34 -20.82
CA GLU A 49 4.16 1.60 -20.39
C GLU A 49 3.08 2.70 -20.46
N PRO A 50 2.54 3.17 -19.31
CA PRO A 50 1.50 4.20 -19.30
C PRO A 50 2.08 5.60 -19.50
N TRP A 51 3.40 5.73 -19.44
CA TRP A 51 4.11 6.99 -19.67
C TRP A 51 4.40 7.15 -21.18
N PRO A 52 4.25 8.36 -21.72
CA PRO A 52 4.66 8.62 -23.09
C PRO A 52 6.17 8.34 -23.25
N PRO A 53 6.62 7.89 -24.42
CA PRO A 53 8.03 7.65 -24.68
C PRO A 53 8.84 8.90 -24.35
N MET A 54 10.01 8.68 -23.75
CA MET A 54 10.91 9.74 -23.31
C MET A 54 11.25 10.65 -24.50
N LYS A 55 10.77 11.89 -24.47
CA LYS A 55 11.10 12.88 -25.50
C LYS A 55 12.49 13.43 -25.21
N ALA A 56 13.45 13.19 -26.10
CA ALA A 56 14.72 13.91 -26.06
C ALA A 56 14.40 15.41 -26.16
N GLY A 57 14.91 16.21 -25.22
CA GLY A 57 14.71 17.65 -25.23
C GLY A 57 15.29 18.24 -26.52
N THR A 58 14.46 18.88 -27.34
CA THR A 58 14.93 19.65 -28.49
C THR A 58 15.64 20.89 -27.98
N THR A 59 16.94 20.79 -27.71
CA THR A 59 17.82 21.96 -27.62
C THR A 59 18.37 22.23 -29.02
N LEU A 60 17.83 23.28 -29.66
CA LEU A 60 18.51 24.04 -30.71
C LEU A 60 18.87 25.40 -30.14
#